data_AF-A0A7G8V1P2-F1
#
_entry.id   AF-A0A7G8V1P2-F1
#
_cell.length_a   1.000
_cell.length_b   1.000
_cell.length_c   1.000
_cell.angle_alpha   90.00
_cell.angle_beta   90.00
_cell.angle_gamma   90.00
#
_symmetry.space_group_name_H-M   'P 1'
#
loop_
_entity.id
_entity.type
_entity.pdbx_description
1 polymer ?
#
loop_
_entity_poly.entity_id
_entity_poly.type
_entity_poly.pdbx_seq_one_letter_code
_entity_poly.pdbx_strand_id
1 'polypeptide(L)' 'MEQYIYEDEYRGQKRKLLILSVEDGSGYRVFCESKFIGLISPLVNDEAIIWQTDYNILKPIARKIGERIEKSN' A
#
# COMPACT_ATOMS: atom_id res chain seq x y z
N MET A 1 -2.34 -13.43 7.97
CA MET A 1 -1.83 -12.04 8.00
C MET A 1 -0.65 -11.98 7.06
N GLU A 2 -0.78 -11.25 5.96
CA GLU A 2 0.24 -11.11 4.92
C GLU A 2 1.04 -9.83 5.15
N GLN A 3 2.33 -9.90 4.80
CA GLN A 3 3.28 -8.80 4.95
C GLN A 3 4.03 -8.59 3.65
N TYR A 4 4.16 -7.32 3.24
CA TYR A 4 4.91 -6.91 2.06
C TYR A 4 5.88 -5.79 2.40
N ILE A 5 6.96 -5.73 1.63
CA ILE A 5 7.93 -4.64 1.65
C ILE A 5 7.86 -3.91 0.31
N TYR A 6 7.72 -2.59 0.37
CA TYR A 6 7.79 -1.72 -0.78
C TYR A 6 8.91 -0.69 -0.58
N GLU A 7 9.72 -0.48 -1.60
CA GLU A 7 10.82 0.48 -1.56
C GLU A 7 10.65 1.51 -2.68
N ASP A 8 10.81 2.78 -2.35
CA ASP A 8 10.75 3.89 -3.30
C ASP A 8 11.76 4.99 -2.97
N GLU A 9 11.76 6.03 -3.81
CA GLU A 9 12.45 7.27 -3.52
C GLU A 9 11.41 8.37 -3.27
N TYR A 10 11.46 8.95 -2.07
CA TYR A 10 10.60 10.06 -1.67
C TYR A 10 11.46 11.27 -1.34
N ARG A 11 11.29 12.36 -2.12
CA ARG A 11 12.07 13.60 -1.97
C ARG A 11 13.60 13.37 -2.02
N GLY A 12 14.07 12.50 -2.92
CA GLY A 12 15.48 12.18 -3.09
C GLY A 12 16.05 11.24 -2.02
N GLN A 13 15.22 10.73 -1.10
CA GLN A 13 15.63 9.77 -0.08
C GLN A 13 14.99 8.42 -0.34
N LYS A 14 15.80 7.36 -0.28
CA LYS A 14 15.29 5.99 -0.30
C LYS A 14 14.44 5.75 0.93
N ARG A 15 13.26 5.20 0.74
CA ARG A 15 12.32 4.88 1.80
C ARG A 15 11.85 3.45 1.66
N LYS A 16 11.77 2.76 2.80
CA LYS A 16 11.26 1.40 2.91
C LYS A 16 9.94 1.43 3.68
N LEU A 17 8.90 0.87 3.06
CA LEU A 17 7.56 0.77 3.61
C LEU A 17 7.25 -0.68 3.97
N LEU A 18 6.70 -0.86 5.17
CA LEU A 18 6.12 -2.11 5.63
C LEU A 18 4.61 -2.04 5.38
N ILE A 19 4.06 -3.05 4.71
CA ILE A 19 2.65 -3.13 4.36
C ILE A 19 2.08 -4.39 4.99
N LEU A 20 1.00 -4.24 5.77
CA LEU A 20 0.38 -5.33 6.51
C LEU A 20 -1.10 -5.45 6.13
N SER A 21 -1.54 -6.65 5.76
CA SER A 21 -2.97 -6.92 5.54
C SER A 21 -3.76 -6.73 6.83
N VAL A 22 -4.94 -6.12 6.75
CA VAL A 22 -5.91 -6.10 7.87
C VAL A 22 -6.67 -7.44 7.88
N GLU A 23 -6.97 -7.97 9.07
CA GLU A 23 -7.62 -9.28 9.24
C GLU A 23 -9.02 -9.38 8.63
N ASP A 24 -9.72 -8.25 8.52
CA ASP A 24 -11.06 -8.15 7.93
C ASP A 24 -11.05 -8.02 6.39
N GLY A 25 -9.86 -8.03 5.77
CA GLY A 25 -9.71 -7.86 4.32
C GLY A 25 -10.03 -6.46 3.81
N SER A 26 -10.26 -5.48 4.70
CA SER A 26 -10.63 -4.11 4.34
C SER A 26 -9.51 -3.33 3.62
N GLY A 27 -8.27 -3.83 3.68
CA GLY A 27 -7.13 -3.23 2.99
C GLY A 27 -5.81 -3.55 3.68
N TYR A 28 -4.85 -2.64 3.51
CA TYR A 28 -3.48 -2.79 3.95
C TYR A 28 -2.98 -1.53 4.65
N ARG A 29 -2.45 -1.70 5.86
CA ARG A 29 -1.81 -0.64 6.63
C ARG A 29 -0.39 -0.45 6.17
N VAL A 30 0.02 0.78 5.94
CA VAL A 30 1.35 1.16 5.46
C VAL A 30 2.11 1.87 6.58
N PHE A 31 3.33 1.41 6.83
CA PHE A 31 4.23 1.94 7.84
C PHE A 31 5.56 2.36 7.22
N CYS A 32 6.13 3.45 7.72
CA CYS A 32 7.49 3.90 7.42
C CYS A 32 8.25 4.00 8.74
N GLU A 33 9.35 3.27 8.89
CA GLU A 33 10.17 3.29 10.13
C GLU A 33 9.32 3.06 11.40
N SER A 34 8.44 2.05 11.37
CA SER A 34 7.50 1.71 12.45
C SER A 34 6.40 2.76 12.73
N LYS A 35 6.31 3.83 11.93
CA LYS A 35 5.22 4.82 12.02
C LYS A 35 4.14 4.50 11.01
N PHE A 36 2.88 4.44 11.46
CA PHE A 36 1.74 4.35 10.56
C PHE A 36 1.61 5.63 9.72
N ILE A 37 1.57 5.49 8.40
CA ILE A 37 1.46 6.63 7.48
C ILE A 37 0.18 6.61 6.65
N GLY A 38 -0.57 5.50 6.69
CA GLY A 38 -1.89 5.43 6.09
C GLY A 38 -2.32 4.02 5.74
N LEU A 39 -3.46 3.95 5.05
CA LEU A 39 -4.09 2.72 4.61
C LEU A 39 -4.37 2.81 3.11
N ILE A 40 -4.20 1.68 2.42
CA ILE A 40 -4.64 1.50 1.04
C ILE A 40 -5.67 0.37 0.99
N SER A 41 -6.65 0.48 0.09
CA SER A 41 -7.68 -0.54 -0.10
C SER A 41 -7.89 -0.82 -1.57
N PRO A 42 -8.16 -2.09 -1.94
CA PRO A 42 -8.65 -2.41 -3.27
C PRO A 42 -10.11 -1.98 -3.39
N LEU A 43 -10.45 -1.37 -4.52
CA LEU A 43 -11.82 -1.12 -4.97
C LEU A 43 -12.03 -1.94 -6.24
N VAL A 44 -12.96 -2.89 -6.20
CA VAL A 44 -13.31 -3.71 -7.36
C VAL A 44 -14.35 -2.95 -8.19
N ASN A 45 -14.02 -2.64 -9.44
CA ASN A 45 -14.92 -1.98 -10.38
C ASN A 45 -14.94 -2.75 -11.70
N ASP A 46 -16.07 -3.39 -12.02
CA ASP A 46 -16.37 -4.02 -13.32
C ASP A 46 -15.15 -4.70 -13.99
N GLU A 47 -14.48 -5.59 -13.25
CA GLU A 47 -13.29 -6.41 -13.64
C GLU A 47 -11.90 -5.81 -13.39
N ALA A 48 -11.78 -4.56 -12.93
CA ALA A 48 -10.50 -3.95 -12.55
C ALA A 48 -10.37 -3.72 -11.04
N ILE A 49 -9.19 -4.01 -10.48
CA ILE A 49 -8.83 -3.62 -9.10
C ILE A 49 -8.19 -2.23 -9.14
N ILE A 50 -8.84 -1.27 -8.49
CA ILE A 50 -8.33 0.09 -8.31
C ILE A 50 -7.85 0.24 -6.87
N TRP A 51 -6.57 0.52 -6.70
CA TRP A 51 -5.98 0.76 -5.39
C TRP A 51 -6.11 2.22 -4.98
N GLN A 52 -6.82 2.48 -3.89
CA GLN A 52 -7.15 3.82 -3.42
C GLN A 52 -6.69 4.07 -1.99
N THR A 53 -6.60 5.36 -1.63
CA THR A 53 -6.21 5.83 -0.31
C THR A 53 -6.66 7.27 -0.08
N ASP A 54 -7.11 7.56 1.14
CA ASP A 54 -7.40 8.93 1.58
C ASP A 54 -6.14 9.69 2.03
N TYR A 55 -5.02 8.99 2.18
CA TYR A 55 -3.79 9.54 2.73
C TYR A 55 -2.95 10.18 1.61
N ASN A 56 -2.81 11.50 1.65
CA ASN A 56 -2.10 12.26 0.61
C ASN A 56 -0.67 11.77 0.36
N ILE A 57 0.04 11.29 1.38
CA ILE A 57 1.40 10.75 1.24
C ILE A 57 1.44 9.45 0.42
N LEU A 58 0.33 8.70 0.40
CA LEU A 58 0.22 7.42 -0.29
C LEU A 58 -0.39 7.55 -1.69
N LYS A 59 -1.17 8.60 -1.99
CA LYS A 59 -1.79 8.81 -3.32
C LYS A 59 -0.84 8.59 -4.51
N PRO A 60 0.42 9.07 -4.50
CA PRO A 60 1.33 8.87 -5.64
C PRO A 60 1.82 7.42 -5.82
N ILE A 61 1.67 6.58 -4.80
CA ILE A 61 2.24 5.22 -4.75
C ILE A 61 1.23 4.12 -4.48
N ALA A 62 -0.03 4.44 -4.16
CA ALA A 62 -1.08 3.48 -3.82
C ALA A 62 -1.23 2.40 -4.89
N ARG A 63 -1.29 2.81 -6.17
CA ARG A 63 -1.32 1.89 -7.30
C ARG A 63 -0.12 0.96 -7.34
N LYS A 64 1.10 1.48 -7.18
CA LYS A 64 2.34 0.69 -7.24
C LYS A 64 2.44 -0.30 -6.09
N ILE A 65 1.98 0.08 -4.89
CA ILE A 65 1.89 -0.83 -3.76
C ILE A 65 0.88 -1.94 -4.07
N GLY A 66 -0.28 -1.59 -4.61
CA GLY A 66 -1.30 -2.56 -5.02
C GLY A 66 -0.80 -3.59 -6.03
N GLU A 67 -0.19 -3.13 -7.13
CA GLU A 67 0.44 -3.98 -8.13
C GLU A 67 1.53 -4.89 -7.54
N ARG A 68 2.21 -4.44 -6.47
CA ARG A 68 3.21 -5.25 -5.77
C ARG A 68 2.56 -6.38 -4.96
N ILE A 69 1.45 -6.10 -4.29
CA ILE A 69 0.67 -7.09 -3.53
C ILE A 69 0.12 -8.15 -4.49
N GLU A 70 -0.50 -7.74 -5.59
CA GLU A 70 -1.06 -8.64 -6.60
C GLU A 70 -0.02 -9.58 -7.22
N LYS A 71 1.21 -9.11 -7.42
CA LYS A 71 2.32 -9.94 -7.94
C LYS A 71 2.88 -10.94 -6.93
N SER A 72 2.57 -10.77 -5.65
CA SER A 72 3.10 -11.60 -4.57
C SER A 72 2.10 -12.66 -4.10
N ASN A 73 0.85 -12.60 -4.59
CA ASN A 73 -0.21 -13.58 -4.39
C ASN A 73 -0.39 -14.43 -5.65
#